data_AF-A0A1M4XYE1-F1
#
_entry.id   AF-A0A1M4XYE1-F1
#
_cell.length_a   1.000
_cell.length_b   1.000
_cell.length_c   1.000
_cell.angle_alpha   90.00
_cell.angle_beta   90.00
_cell.angle_gamma   90.00
#
_symmetry.space_group_name_H-M   'P 1'
#
loop_
_entity.id
_entity.type
_entity.pdbx_description
1 polymer ?
#
loop_
_entity_poly.entity_id
_entity_poly.type
_entity_poly.pdbx_seq_one_letter_code
_entity_poly.pdbx_strand_id
1 'polypeptide(L)'
;MIVHFILSGETLESISEEIHLENPKYLKEFHNTYCAREDFIHDTLIPGKKLLIPGINKVQEYNSLNDAPFKNPKLNPEIPFSPENFSRIYAVVNKELYENELEKKHAVLTYTVSVKWIRNENGFHLFHLFKNNFSDGQGNMMTDLASESIRSLNPLEIKTDLKGNVVAIQLTRQTVDHFGKIMERLSNLFPDKYAEIYLDEFERAVRNRNIFNARMKNDVFIKNYFASVRNSFVNGKSVFQQSVGEENTDIILRQKIENPEYDNEIVILQDPEDHERDMAFSGKYTLYTKTGLIKNIDLYYKISQFGFKNTSFFTITELS
;
A
#
# COMPACT_ATOMS: atom_id res chain seq x y z
N MET A 1 14.92 27.61 -31.81
CA MET A 1 13.82 26.78 -32.35
C MET A 1 14.46 25.62 -33.07
N ILE A 2 14.01 24.41 -32.80
CA ILE A 2 14.51 23.18 -33.43
C ILE A 2 13.33 22.54 -34.16
N VAL A 3 13.60 21.92 -35.31
CA VAL A 3 12.60 21.11 -36.02
C VAL A 3 12.86 19.65 -35.65
N HIS A 4 11.86 19.02 -35.07
CA HIS A 4 11.84 17.59 -34.77
C HIS A 4 10.89 16.88 -35.72
N PHE A 5 11.22 15.66 -36.12
CA PHE A 5 10.31 14.82 -36.90
C PHE A 5 9.74 13.75 -35.99
N ILE A 6 8.42 13.75 -35.83
CA ILE A 6 7.74 12.88 -34.88
C ILE A 6 7.99 11.42 -35.24
N LEU A 7 8.52 10.65 -34.29
CA LEU A 7 8.74 9.22 -34.43
C LEU A 7 7.48 8.44 -34.00
N SER A 8 7.41 7.18 -34.43
CA SER A 8 6.31 6.30 -34.04
C SER A 8 6.33 6.04 -32.54
N GLY A 9 5.22 6.34 -31.85
CA GLY A 9 5.08 6.14 -30.40
C GLY A 9 5.46 7.33 -29.54
N GLU A 10 6.02 8.41 -30.11
CA GLU A 10 6.26 9.64 -29.36
C GLU A 10 4.95 10.34 -28.97
N THR A 11 4.95 10.94 -27.79
CA THR A 11 3.84 11.76 -27.30
C THR A 11 4.34 13.17 -26.96
N LEU A 12 3.42 14.09 -26.72
CA LEU A 12 3.79 15.43 -26.26
C LEU A 12 4.55 15.36 -24.94
N GLU A 13 4.16 14.44 -24.06
CA GLU A 13 4.78 14.18 -22.76
C GLU A 13 6.22 13.70 -22.92
N SER A 14 6.46 12.67 -23.76
CA SER A 14 7.81 12.11 -23.93
C SER A 14 8.79 13.13 -24.51
N ILE A 15 8.36 13.90 -25.52
CA ILE A 15 9.21 14.94 -26.13
C ILE A 15 9.43 16.10 -25.16
N SER A 16 8.40 16.46 -24.36
CA SER A 16 8.54 17.52 -23.35
C SER A 16 9.54 17.13 -22.27
N GLU A 17 9.57 15.86 -21.87
CA GLU A 17 10.56 15.32 -20.91
C GLU A 17 12.00 15.44 -21.45
N GLU A 18 12.22 15.08 -22.72
CA GLU A 18 13.53 15.18 -23.38
C GLU A 18 14.09 16.61 -23.43
N ILE A 19 13.21 17.61 -23.61
CA ILE A 19 13.60 19.03 -23.66
C ILE A 19 13.48 19.73 -22.31
N HIS A 20 13.17 19.00 -21.24
CA HIS A 20 12.91 19.51 -19.89
C HIS A 20 11.82 20.59 -19.83
N LEU A 21 10.79 20.49 -20.67
CA LEU A 21 9.57 21.29 -20.59
C LEU A 21 8.58 20.60 -19.65
N GLU A 22 8.23 21.25 -18.55
CA GLU A 22 7.42 20.62 -17.49
C GLU A 22 5.95 20.45 -17.88
N ASN A 23 5.41 21.33 -18.72
CA ASN A 23 4.01 21.31 -19.12
C ASN A 23 3.89 21.02 -20.64
N PRO A 24 3.51 19.79 -21.04
CA PRO A 24 3.41 19.40 -22.44
C PRO A 24 2.43 20.22 -23.28
N LYS A 25 1.46 20.89 -22.64
CA LYS A 25 0.56 21.83 -23.30
C LYS A 25 1.33 22.93 -24.05
N TYR A 26 2.44 23.39 -23.50
CA TYR A 26 3.25 24.45 -24.11
C TYR A 26 4.01 24.00 -25.35
N LEU A 27 4.31 22.71 -25.49
CA LEU A 27 4.91 22.19 -26.72
C LEU A 27 3.91 22.28 -27.88
N LYS A 28 2.65 21.90 -27.61
CA LYS A 28 1.54 22.04 -28.56
C LYS A 28 1.26 23.51 -28.89
N GLU A 29 1.17 24.38 -27.88
CA GLU A 29 0.92 25.81 -28.08
C GLU A 29 2.04 26.48 -28.88
N PHE A 30 3.31 26.19 -28.54
CA PHE A 30 4.45 26.70 -29.27
C PHE A 30 4.39 26.25 -30.74
N HIS A 31 4.19 24.96 -31.00
CA HIS A 31 4.10 24.45 -32.36
C HIS A 31 2.96 25.13 -33.16
N ASN A 32 1.74 25.12 -32.64
CA ASN A 32 0.57 25.70 -33.30
C ASN A 32 0.67 27.23 -33.50
N THR A 33 1.52 27.91 -32.73
CA THR A 33 1.79 29.35 -32.90
C THR A 33 2.68 29.64 -34.11
N TYR A 34 3.61 28.73 -34.44
CA TYR A 34 4.64 28.98 -35.46
C TYR A 34 4.52 28.10 -36.72
N CYS A 35 3.61 27.13 -36.74
CA CYS A 35 3.35 26.29 -37.92
C CYS A 35 2.19 26.82 -38.79
N ALA A 36 2.05 26.23 -39.97
CA ALA A 36 0.90 26.49 -40.84
C ALA A 36 -0.35 25.78 -40.29
N ARG A 37 -1.55 26.26 -40.64
CA ARG A 37 -2.81 25.73 -40.09
C ARG A 37 -3.01 24.24 -40.36
N GLU A 38 -2.47 23.76 -41.47
CA GLU A 38 -2.55 22.37 -41.93
C GLU A 38 -1.71 21.42 -41.06
N ASP A 39 -0.75 21.98 -40.30
CA ASP A 39 0.15 21.26 -39.41
C ASP A 39 -0.26 21.35 -37.95
N PHE A 40 -1.41 21.96 -37.63
CA PHE A 40 -1.87 22.08 -36.25
C PHE A 40 -2.03 20.72 -35.58
N ILE A 41 -1.54 20.64 -34.35
CA ILE A 41 -1.81 19.52 -33.46
C ILE A 41 -3.20 19.76 -32.86
N HIS A 42 -4.15 18.91 -33.22
CA HIS A 42 -5.50 18.92 -32.66
C HIS A 42 -5.60 17.98 -31.46
N ASP A 43 -5.40 16.68 -31.69
CA ASP A 43 -5.55 15.66 -30.65
C ASP A 43 -4.24 14.94 -30.34
N THR A 44 -3.63 14.31 -31.34
CA THR A 44 -2.44 13.45 -31.18
C THR A 44 -1.34 13.84 -32.16
N LEU A 45 -0.11 13.46 -31.81
CA LEU A 45 1.04 13.58 -32.70
C LEU A 45 0.95 12.56 -33.83
N ILE A 46 1.30 12.98 -35.05
CA ILE A 46 1.26 12.13 -36.24
C ILE A 46 2.71 11.82 -36.64
N PRO A 47 3.14 10.54 -36.66
CA PRO A 47 4.49 10.17 -37.07
C PRO A 47 4.85 10.71 -38.47
N GLY A 48 6.09 11.16 -38.61
CA GLY A 48 6.64 11.75 -39.83
C GLY A 48 6.31 13.23 -40.04
N LYS A 49 5.39 13.82 -39.27
CA LYS A 49 5.14 15.26 -39.31
C LYS A 49 6.22 16.04 -38.54
N LYS A 50 6.38 17.31 -38.91
CA LYS A 50 7.29 18.24 -38.26
C LYS A 50 6.67 18.75 -36.96
N LEU A 51 7.45 18.77 -35.89
CA LEU A 51 7.15 19.43 -34.64
C LEU A 51 8.16 20.57 -34.44
N LEU A 52 7.66 21.74 -34.05
CA LEU A 52 8.51 22.89 -33.76
C LEU A 52 8.76 22.92 -32.26
N ILE A 53 10.03 22.82 -31.87
CA ILE A 53 10.45 22.75 -30.48
C ILE A 53 11.00 24.11 -30.03
N PRO A 54 10.54 24.64 -28.87
CA PRO A 54 11.07 25.88 -28.31
C PRO A 54 12.56 25.77 -27.98
N GLY A 55 13.28 26.89 -28.07
CA GLY A 55 14.66 26.95 -27.56
C GLY A 55 14.68 27.00 -26.03
N ILE A 56 15.86 26.74 -25.43
CA ILE A 56 16.02 26.64 -23.97
C ILE A 56 15.50 27.86 -23.20
N ASN A 57 15.71 29.09 -23.70
CA ASN A 57 15.20 30.30 -23.05
C ASN A 57 13.66 30.31 -22.96
N LYS A 58 12.98 29.81 -24.00
CA LYS A 58 11.52 29.75 -24.04
C LYS A 58 10.98 28.61 -23.16
N VAL A 59 11.70 27.48 -23.09
CA VAL A 59 11.41 26.41 -22.13
C VAL A 59 11.50 26.93 -20.69
N GLN A 60 12.54 27.68 -20.36
CA GLN A 60 12.69 28.30 -19.04
C GLN A 60 11.55 29.29 -18.72
N GLU A 61 11.16 30.10 -19.70
CA GLU A 61 9.99 30.99 -19.57
C GLU A 61 8.72 30.20 -19.26
N TYR A 62 8.44 29.13 -20.01
CA TYR A 62 7.27 28.28 -19.77
C TYR A 62 7.30 27.59 -18.40
N ASN A 63 8.45 27.01 -18.00
CA ASN A 63 8.57 26.36 -16.69
C ASN A 63 8.43 27.35 -15.53
N SER A 64 8.80 28.62 -15.73
CA SER A 64 8.65 29.67 -14.71
C SER A 64 7.21 30.00 -14.37
N LEU A 65 6.24 29.65 -15.24
CA LEU A 65 4.81 29.79 -14.98
C LEU A 65 4.32 28.83 -13.88
N ASN A 66 5.09 27.76 -13.61
CA ASN A 66 4.88 26.84 -12.50
C ASN A 66 3.47 26.20 -12.47
N ASP A 67 2.90 25.97 -13.65
CA ASP A 67 1.51 25.51 -13.85
C ASP A 67 1.44 24.08 -14.42
N ALA A 68 2.57 23.37 -14.42
CA ALA A 68 2.62 22.00 -14.87
C ALA A 68 1.60 21.15 -14.09
N PRO A 69 0.86 20.23 -14.74
CA PRO A 69 -0.21 19.48 -14.09
C PRO A 69 0.21 18.79 -12.78
N PHE A 70 1.42 18.24 -12.74
CA PHE A 70 1.97 17.56 -11.56
C PHE A 70 2.27 18.49 -10.36
N LYS A 71 2.27 19.81 -10.56
CA LYS A 71 2.45 20.82 -9.50
C LYS A 71 1.13 21.22 -8.84
N ASN A 72 0.00 20.69 -9.30
CA ASN A 72 -1.29 20.91 -8.65
C ASN A 72 -1.19 20.53 -7.15
N PRO A 73 -1.54 21.43 -6.20
CA PRO A 73 -1.50 21.13 -4.77
C PRO A 73 -2.33 19.89 -4.38
N LYS A 74 -3.43 19.61 -5.09
CA LYS A 74 -4.23 18.40 -4.87
C LYS A 74 -3.49 17.10 -5.26
N LEU A 75 -2.52 17.17 -6.17
CA LEU A 75 -1.65 16.04 -6.47
C LEU A 75 -0.45 15.94 -5.51
N ASN A 76 -0.22 16.97 -4.70
CA ASN A 76 0.85 17.04 -3.71
C ASN A 76 0.30 17.22 -2.28
N PRO A 77 -0.64 16.37 -1.82
CA PRO A 77 -1.28 16.58 -0.53
C PRO A 77 -0.31 16.30 0.62
N GLU A 78 -0.42 17.12 1.66
CA GLU A 78 0.02 16.74 3.00
C GLU A 78 -1.11 15.95 3.66
N ILE A 79 -0.95 14.64 3.76
CA ILE A 79 -1.96 13.76 4.36
C ILE A 79 -1.72 13.73 5.88
N PRO A 80 -2.65 14.24 6.71
CA PRO A 80 -2.47 14.23 8.16
C PRO A 80 -2.54 12.80 8.70
N PHE A 81 -2.05 12.60 9.92
CA PHE A 81 -2.35 11.40 10.70
C PHE A 81 -2.95 11.84 12.03
N SER A 82 -4.28 11.87 12.10
CA SER A 82 -5.02 12.36 13.26
C SER A 82 -5.98 11.28 13.76
N PRO A 83 -5.46 10.25 14.47
CA PRO A 83 -6.23 9.11 14.94
C PRO A 83 -7.03 9.36 16.22
N GLU A 84 -7.04 10.57 16.77
CA GLU A 84 -7.73 10.87 18.02
C GLU A 84 -9.20 10.45 17.97
N ASN A 85 -9.65 9.75 19.01
CA ASN A 85 -11.00 9.17 19.13
C ASN A 85 -11.36 8.14 18.04
N PHE A 86 -10.38 7.64 17.29
CA PHE A 86 -10.63 6.66 16.26
C PHE A 86 -11.01 5.29 16.84
N SER A 87 -12.08 4.71 16.31
CA SER A 87 -12.53 3.35 16.63
C SER A 87 -13.34 2.83 15.46
N ARG A 88 -12.79 1.86 14.73
CA ARG A 88 -13.45 1.24 13.57
C ARG A 88 -13.20 -0.25 13.52
N ILE A 89 -14.10 -0.95 12.85
CA ILE A 89 -13.98 -2.37 12.57
C ILE A 89 -13.83 -2.51 11.06
N TYR A 90 -12.97 -3.42 10.65
CA TYR A 90 -12.67 -3.71 9.26
C TYR A 90 -12.99 -5.16 8.96
N ALA A 91 -13.57 -5.42 7.79
CA ALA A 91 -13.55 -6.74 7.19
C ALA A 91 -12.25 -6.89 6.40
N VAL A 92 -11.61 -8.05 6.56
CA VAL A 92 -10.36 -8.39 5.88
C VAL A 92 -10.57 -9.65 5.07
N VAL A 93 -10.11 -9.62 3.82
CA VAL A 93 -10.12 -10.76 2.91
C VAL A 93 -8.72 -10.92 2.35
N ASN A 94 -8.08 -12.05 2.65
CA ASN A 94 -6.86 -12.48 1.98
C ASN A 94 -7.21 -13.67 1.07
N LYS A 95 -6.84 -13.61 -0.20
CA LYS A 95 -6.95 -14.71 -1.15
C LYS A 95 -5.58 -15.01 -1.71
N GLU A 96 -5.17 -16.25 -1.67
CA GLU A 96 -3.89 -16.70 -2.20
C GLU A 96 -4.13 -17.80 -3.23
N LEU A 97 -3.43 -17.68 -4.34
CA LEU A 97 -3.46 -18.61 -5.44
C LEU A 97 -2.04 -19.08 -5.73
N TYR A 98 -1.81 -20.36 -5.48
CA TYR A 98 -0.53 -21.03 -5.70
C TYR A 98 -0.65 -21.89 -6.96
N GLU A 99 0.20 -21.62 -7.94
CA GLU A 99 0.25 -22.36 -9.21
C GLU A 99 1.67 -22.89 -9.46
N ASN A 100 1.77 -24.18 -9.80
CA ASN A 100 2.96 -24.78 -10.40
C ASN A 100 2.55 -25.66 -11.59
N GLU A 101 3.49 -26.37 -12.21
CA GLU A 101 3.21 -27.22 -13.39
C GLU A 101 2.23 -28.38 -13.11
N LEU A 102 2.04 -28.77 -11.85
CA LEU A 102 1.30 -29.97 -11.44
C LEU A 102 -0.02 -29.65 -10.74
N GLU A 103 -0.12 -28.50 -10.08
CA GLU A 103 -1.18 -28.20 -9.13
C GLU A 103 -1.52 -26.71 -9.08
N LYS A 104 -2.80 -26.43 -8.86
CA LYS A 104 -3.34 -25.10 -8.57
C LYS A 104 -4.12 -25.15 -7.26
N LYS A 105 -3.61 -24.48 -6.22
CA LYS A 105 -4.29 -24.33 -4.92
C LYS A 105 -4.81 -22.93 -4.75
N HIS A 106 -5.94 -22.83 -4.07
CA HIS A 106 -6.58 -21.57 -3.72
C HIS A 106 -6.96 -21.59 -2.25
N ALA A 107 -6.53 -20.58 -1.52
CA ALA A 107 -6.86 -20.38 -0.11
C ALA A 107 -7.52 -19.00 0.06
N VAL A 108 -8.55 -18.94 0.89
CA VAL A 108 -9.20 -17.68 1.28
C VAL A 108 -9.22 -17.63 2.79
N LEU A 109 -8.76 -16.54 3.37
CA LEU A 109 -8.88 -16.25 4.78
C LEU A 109 -9.66 -14.94 4.95
N THR A 110 -10.75 -15.01 5.69
CA THR A 110 -11.55 -13.84 6.06
C THR A 110 -11.53 -13.66 7.55
N TYR A 111 -11.50 -12.41 8.01
CA TYR A 111 -11.57 -12.07 9.44
C TYR A 111 -11.97 -10.62 9.64
N THR A 112 -12.28 -10.25 10.87
CA THR A 112 -12.52 -8.86 11.26
C THR A 112 -11.39 -8.31 12.13
N VAL A 113 -11.10 -7.03 11.96
CA VAL A 113 -10.12 -6.32 12.78
C VAL A 113 -10.73 -5.06 13.34
N SER A 114 -10.75 -4.93 14.67
CA SER A 114 -11.10 -3.69 15.34
C SER A 114 -9.82 -2.91 15.66
N VAL A 115 -9.75 -1.67 15.20
CA VAL A 115 -8.64 -0.75 15.47
C VAL A 115 -9.19 0.41 16.28
N LYS A 116 -8.66 0.57 17.49
CA LYS A 116 -9.08 1.60 18.43
C LYS A 116 -7.90 2.41 18.91
N TRP A 117 -7.92 3.71 18.68
CA TRP A 117 -6.96 4.63 19.28
C TRP A 117 -7.21 4.77 20.78
N ILE A 118 -6.13 4.79 21.55
CA ILE A 118 -6.17 4.82 23.01
C ILE A 118 -5.71 6.16 23.55
N ARG A 119 -4.50 6.59 23.16
CA ARG A 119 -3.88 7.83 23.62
C ARG A 119 -2.70 8.22 22.76
N ASN A 120 -2.25 9.47 22.92
CA ASN A 120 -0.92 9.92 22.52
C ASN A 120 -0.02 9.96 23.76
N GLU A 121 1.19 9.43 23.64
CA GLU A 121 2.18 9.43 24.71
C GLU A 121 3.56 9.74 24.13
N ASN A 122 4.16 10.87 24.54
CA ASN A 122 5.49 11.31 24.12
C ASN A 122 5.70 11.36 22.59
N GLY A 123 4.69 11.83 21.84
CA GLY A 123 4.79 11.94 20.38
C GLY A 123 4.54 10.62 19.64
N PHE A 124 3.93 9.63 20.30
CA PHE A 124 3.53 8.37 19.68
C PHE A 124 2.04 8.12 19.92
N HIS A 125 1.34 7.57 18.92
CA HIS A 125 -0.03 7.12 19.08
C HIS A 125 -0.05 5.64 19.44
N LEU A 126 -0.88 5.31 20.43
CA LEU A 126 -1.12 3.94 20.89
C LEU A 126 -2.50 3.48 20.44
N PHE A 127 -2.56 2.28 19.87
CA PHE A 127 -3.78 1.62 19.42
C PHE A 127 -3.94 0.26 20.09
N HIS A 128 -5.19 -0.11 20.38
CA HIS A 128 -5.55 -1.50 20.59
C HIS A 128 -6.08 -2.08 19.27
N LEU A 129 -5.55 -3.23 18.91
CA LEU A 129 -5.97 -4.01 17.75
C LEU A 129 -6.55 -5.35 18.22
N PHE A 130 -7.74 -5.68 17.73
CA PHE A 130 -8.40 -6.95 18.01
C PHE A 130 -8.67 -7.68 16.71
N LYS A 131 -8.23 -8.93 16.58
CA LYS A 131 -8.57 -9.78 15.43
C LYS A 131 -9.56 -10.86 15.83
N ASN A 132 -10.66 -10.99 15.09
CA ASN A 132 -11.76 -11.91 15.40
C ASN A 132 -12.40 -12.48 14.12
N ASN A 133 -13.36 -13.39 14.30
CA ASN A 133 -14.24 -13.91 13.23
C ASN A 133 -13.47 -14.51 12.04
N PHE A 134 -12.39 -15.24 12.32
CA PHE A 134 -11.62 -15.92 11.29
C PHE A 134 -12.44 -17.03 10.62
N SER A 135 -12.32 -17.15 9.31
CA SER A 135 -12.92 -18.22 8.52
C SER A 135 -12.11 -18.45 7.25
N ASP A 136 -11.79 -19.71 6.97
CA ASP A 136 -11.14 -20.17 5.74
C ASP A 136 -12.12 -20.82 4.73
N GLY A 137 -13.41 -20.87 5.08
CA GLY A 137 -14.47 -21.52 4.30
C GLY A 137 -14.40 -23.05 4.23
N GLN A 138 -13.35 -23.69 4.77
CA GLN A 138 -13.14 -25.14 4.71
C GLN A 138 -13.18 -25.81 6.09
N GLY A 139 -13.03 -25.06 7.19
CA GLY A 139 -13.21 -25.55 8.55
C GLY A 139 -12.16 -26.57 8.97
N ASN A 140 -10.88 -26.21 8.89
CA ASN A 140 -9.77 -27.07 9.31
C ASN A 140 -9.38 -26.80 10.78
N MET A 141 -9.16 -27.87 11.54
CA MET A 141 -8.68 -27.84 12.93
C MET A 141 -7.41 -26.98 13.11
N MET A 142 -6.48 -27.00 12.15
CA MET A 142 -5.28 -26.15 12.22
C MET A 142 -5.61 -24.66 12.05
N THR A 143 -6.59 -24.33 11.21
CA THR A 143 -7.07 -22.96 11.06
C THR A 143 -7.77 -22.50 12.35
N ASP A 144 -8.57 -23.37 12.96
CA ASP A 144 -9.24 -23.08 14.23
C ASP A 144 -8.23 -22.85 15.36
N LEU A 145 -7.19 -23.69 15.44
CA LEU A 145 -6.09 -23.54 16.39
C LEU A 145 -5.36 -22.20 16.20
N ALA A 146 -4.97 -21.86 14.98
CA ALA A 146 -4.30 -20.61 14.68
C ALA A 146 -5.19 -19.40 15.01
N SER A 147 -6.49 -19.50 14.69
CA SER A 147 -7.50 -18.48 14.95
C SER A 147 -7.71 -18.26 16.45
N GLU A 148 -7.86 -19.33 17.24
CA GLU A 148 -8.00 -19.23 18.69
C GLU A 148 -6.72 -18.72 19.36
N SER A 149 -5.55 -19.11 18.84
CA SER A 149 -4.25 -18.64 19.33
C SER A 149 -4.13 -17.12 19.17
N ILE A 150 -4.36 -16.58 17.98
CA ILE A 150 -4.27 -15.12 17.76
C ILE A 150 -5.36 -14.35 18.52
N ARG A 151 -6.59 -14.89 18.60
CA ARG A 151 -7.69 -14.27 19.36
C ARG A 151 -7.38 -14.17 20.85
N SER A 152 -6.68 -15.17 21.40
CA SER A 152 -6.31 -15.19 22.82
C SER A 152 -5.33 -14.08 23.20
N LEU A 153 -4.62 -13.51 22.23
CA LEU A 153 -3.68 -12.42 22.44
C LEU A 153 -4.33 -11.04 22.45
N ASN A 154 -5.61 -10.94 22.12
CA ASN A 154 -6.31 -9.66 22.05
C ASN A 154 -6.39 -8.96 23.43
N PRO A 155 -6.31 -7.61 23.47
CA PRO A 155 -5.85 -6.74 22.39
C PRO A 155 -4.33 -6.77 22.23
N LEU A 156 -3.90 -6.55 20.99
CA LEU A 156 -2.52 -6.16 20.69
C LEU A 156 -2.37 -4.65 20.85
N GLU A 157 -1.27 -4.20 21.45
CA GLU A 157 -0.94 -2.78 21.55
C GLU A 157 0.04 -2.39 20.44
N ILE A 158 -0.37 -1.46 19.59
CA ILE A 158 0.42 -0.96 18.46
C ILE A 158 0.83 0.47 18.77
N LYS A 159 2.14 0.73 18.75
CA LYS A 159 2.73 2.04 18.90
C LYS A 159 3.19 2.55 17.54
N THR A 160 2.74 3.75 17.19
CA THR A 160 3.09 4.42 15.92
C THR A 160 3.72 5.78 16.15
N ASP A 161 4.51 6.25 15.19
CA ASP A 161 4.96 7.64 15.13
C ASP A 161 3.82 8.58 14.69
N LEU A 162 4.12 9.88 14.57
CA LEU A 162 3.16 10.91 14.15
C LEU A 162 2.74 10.81 12.67
N LYS A 163 3.34 9.90 11.88
CA LYS A 163 2.95 9.61 10.49
C LYS A 163 2.19 8.29 10.37
N GLY A 164 2.02 7.58 11.48
CA GLY A 164 1.36 6.28 11.53
C GLY A 164 2.27 5.09 11.24
N ASN A 165 3.59 5.26 11.15
CA ASN A 165 4.51 4.14 10.95
C ASN A 165 4.67 3.34 12.25
N VAL A 166 4.71 2.01 12.15
CA VAL A 166 4.81 1.13 13.32
C VAL A 166 6.19 1.17 13.96
N VAL A 167 6.25 1.68 15.20
CA VAL A 167 7.46 1.71 16.01
C VAL A 167 7.61 0.40 16.78
N ALA A 168 6.55 -0.06 17.43
CA ALA A 168 6.55 -1.29 18.22
C ALA A 168 5.15 -1.91 18.32
N ILE A 169 5.12 -3.23 18.47
CA ILE A 169 3.92 -4.00 18.74
C ILE A 169 4.19 -4.87 19.95
N GLN A 170 3.27 -4.85 20.91
CA GLN A 170 3.42 -5.59 22.16
C GLN A 170 2.09 -6.11 22.66
N LEU A 171 2.16 -7.11 23.54
CA LEU A 171 1.01 -7.56 24.31
C LEU A 171 0.74 -6.60 25.47
N THR A 172 -0.53 -6.48 25.84
CA THR A 172 -0.87 -5.78 27.09
C THR A 172 -0.29 -6.53 28.29
N ARG A 173 -0.06 -5.79 29.38
CA ARG A 173 0.38 -6.39 30.65
C ARG A 173 -0.58 -7.49 31.12
N GLN A 174 -1.89 -7.28 30.96
CA GLN A 174 -2.91 -8.26 31.33
C GLN A 174 -2.74 -9.56 30.54
N THR A 175 -2.51 -9.49 29.22
CA THR A 175 -2.31 -10.68 28.38
C THR A 175 -1.03 -11.43 28.79
N VAL A 176 0.05 -10.70 29.06
CA VAL A 176 1.33 -11.30 29.51
C VAL A 176 1.16 -12.00 30.86
N ASP A 177 0.51 -11.36 31.83
CA ASP A 177 0.33 -11.89 33.18
C ASP A 177 -0.57 -13.14 33.18
N HIS A 178 -1.52 -13.25 32.24
CA HIS A 178 -2.43 -14.40 32.11
C HIS A 178 -2.01 -15.42 31.06
N PHE A 179 -0.83 -15.27 30.44
CA PHE A 179 -0.43 -16.09 29.30
C PHE A 179 -0.36 -17.59 29.61
N GLY A 180 0.04 -17.97 30.82
CA GLY A 180 0.02 -19.39 31.24
C GLY A 180 -1.38 -20.01 31.19
N LYS A 181 -2.41 -19.27 31.61
CA LYS A 181 -3.82 -19.71 31.54
C LYS A 181 -4.32 -19.78 30.09
N ILE A 182 -3.83 -18.89 29.23
CA ILE A 182 -4.13 -18.93 27.80
C ILE A 182 -3.60 -20.22 27.19
N MET A 183 -2.35 -20.58 27.48
CA MET A 183 -1.74 -21.82 26.99
C MET A 183 -2.48 -23.06 27.49
N GLU A 184 -2.81 -23.12 28.78
CA GLU A 184 -3.58 -24.23 29.36
C GLU A 184 -4.94 -24.40 28.66
N ARG A 185 -5.66 -23.29 28.42
CA ARG A 185 -6.94 -23.31 27.67
C ARG A 185 -6.75 -23.85 26.26
N LEU A 186 -5.73 -23.38 25.55
CA LEU A 186 -5.47 -23.80 24.17
C LEU A 186 -5.11 -25.28 24.08
N SER A 187 -4.23 -25.78 24.95
CA SER A 187 -3.88 -27.20 25.01
C SER A 187 -5.08 -28.09 25.35
N ASN A 188 -5.99 -27.62 26.21
CA ASN A 188 -7.22 -28.35 26.52
C ASN A 188 -8.22 -28.37 25.36
N LEU A 189 -8.28 -27.29 24.57
CA LEU A 189 -9.16 -27.19 23.39
C LEU A 189 -8.61 -28.02 22.21
N PHE A 190 -7.30 -28.13 22.09
CA PHE A 190 -6.60 -28.81 20.99
C PHE A 190 -5.59 -29.83 21.56
N PRO A 191 -6.06 -31.00 22.02
CA PRO A 191 -5.23 -31.98 22.74
C PRO A 191 -4.35 -32.86 21.84
N ASP A 192 -4.37 -32.66 20.51
CA ASP A 192 -3.62 -33.49 19.59
C ASP A 192 -2.14 -33.11 19.52
N LYS A 193 -1.30 -34.08 19.12
CA LYS A 193 0.15 -33.93 19.09
C LYS A 193 0.63 -32.87 18.08
N TYR A 194 -0.11 -32.63 16.99
CA TYR A 194 0.29 -31.61 16.02
C TYR A 194 -0.04 -30.21 16.55
N ALA A 195 -1.16 -30.05 17.26
CA ALA A 195 -1.46 -28.82 17.98
C ALA A 195 -0.44 -28.52 19.08
N GLU A 196 0.05 -29.53 19.81
CA GLU A 196 1.11 -29.35 20.81
C GLU A 196 2.38 -28.72 20.20
N ILE A 197 2.83 -29.24 19.05
CA ILE A 197 4.01 -28.70 18.32
C ILE A 197 3.77 -27.22 17.92
N TYR A 198 2.59 -26.92 17.39
CA TYR A 198 2.23 -25.55 17.02
C TYR A 198 2.19 -24.62 18.25
N LEU A 199 1.59 -25.07 19.34
CA LEU A 199 1.46 -24.30 20.58
C LEU A 199 2.82 -24.02 21.22
N ASP A 200 3.78 -24.96 21.15
CA ASP A 200 5.16 -24.75 21.58
C ASP A 200 5.84 -23.62 20.78
N GLU A 201 5.68 -23.62 19.46
CA GLU A 201 6.23 -22.56 18.60
C GLU A 201 5.56 -21.20 18.87
N PHE A 202 4.25 -21.21 19.05
CA PHE A 202 3.47 -20.03 19.43
C PHE A 202 3.94 -19.47 20.77
N GLU A 203 4.11 -20.32 21.80
CA GLU A 203 4.55 -19.91 23.13
C GLU A 203 5.93 -19.25 23.08
N ARG A 204 6.88 -19.87 22.38
CA ARG A 204 8.24 -19.34 22.19
C ARG A 204 8.22 -17.98 21.51
N ALA A 205 7.42 -17.83 20.46
CA ALA A 205 7.32 -16.58 19.71
C ALA A 205 6.69 -15.45 20.53
N VAL A 206 5.66 -15.76 21.33
CA VAL A 206 4.93 -14.78 22.13
C VAL A 206 5.72 -14.34 23.37
N ARG A 207 6.41 -15.27 24.06
CA ARG A 207 7.20 -14.92 25.26
C ARG A 207 8.40 -14.04 24.96
N ASN A 208 9.00 -14.18 23.78
CA ASN A 208 10.11 -13.33 23.36
C ASN A 208 9.59 -12.06 22.70
N ARG A 209 9.63 -10.94 23.45
CA ARG A 209 9.14 -9.62 22.99
C ARG A 209 9.73 -9.18 21.64
N ASN A 210 11.01 -9.47 21.37
CA ASN A 210 11.67 -9.05 20.14
C ASN A 210 11.17 -9.88 18.95
N ILE A 211 11.05 -11.20 19.13
CA ILE A 211 10.51 -12.11 18.11
C ILE A 211 9.05 -11.77 17.84
N PHE A 212 8.26 -11.56 18.90
CA PHE A 212 6.85 -11.16 18.79
C PHE A 212 6.70 -9.87 18.01
N ASN A 213 7.41 -8.81 18.40
CA ASN A 213 7.38 -7.52 17.72
C ASN A 213 7.78 -7.65 16.23
N ALA A 214 8.85 -8.38 15.92
CA ALA A 214 9.30 -8.58 14.55
C ALA A 214 8.25 -9.35 13.71
N ARG A 215 7.71 -10.45 14.23
CA ARG A 215 6.67 -11.24 13.55
C ARG A 215 5.40 -10.42 13.32
N MET A 216 4.94 -9.70 14.33
CA MET A 216 3.73 -8.89 14.22
C MET A 216 3.89 -7.69 13.29
N LYS A 217 5.10 -7.14 13.12
CA LYS A 217 5.35 -6.09 12.12
C LYS A 217 5.18 -6.60 10.68
N ASN A 218 5.37 -7.89 10.46
CA ASN A 218 5.16 -8.55 9.17
C ASN A 218 3.73 -9.09 9.00
N ASP A 219 2.88 -8.95 10.01
CA ASP A 219 1.47 -9.30 9.90
C ASP A 219 0.80 -8.53 8.76
N VAL A 220 0.09 -9.24 7.88
CA VAL A 220 -0.47 -8.66 6.65
C VAL A 220 -1.41 -7.50 6.92
N PHE A 221 -2.24 -7.55 7.95
CA PHE A 221 -3.10 -6.40 8.28
C PHE A 221 -2.26 -5.23 8.78
N ILE A 222 -1.39 -5.48 9.77
CA ILE A 222 -0.63 -4.41 10.43
C ILE A 222 0.29 -3.70 9.45
N LYS A 223 1.05 -4.44 8.64
CA LYS A 223 2.01 -3.86 7.69
C LYS A 223 1.35 -2.99 6.63
N ASN A 224 0.15 -3.37 6.18
CA ASN A 224 -0.58 -2.64 5.15
C ASN A 224 -1.39 -1.47 5.72
N TYR A 225 -2.07 -1.66 6.86
CA TYR A 225 -2.87 -0.59 7.48
C TYR A 225 -2.00 0.56 8.02
N PHE A 226 -0.82 0.23 8.54
CA PHE A 226 0.13 1.21 9.07
C PHE A 226 1.31 1.46 8.11
N ALA A 227 1.13 1.18 6.81
CA ALA A 227 2.11 1.49 5.77
C ALA A 227 2.35 3.01 5.68
N SER A 228 3.51 3.39 5.15
CA SER A 228 3.97 4.79 5.00
C SER A 228 3.26 5.55 3.87
N VAL A 229 1.95 5.34 3.71
CA VAL A 229 1.14 5.92 2.63
C VAL A 229 0.92 7.42 2.73
N ARG A 230 1.32 8.01 3.87
CA ARG A 230 1.19 9.44 4.22
C ARG A 230 2.51 10.20 4.03
N ASN A 231 3.46 9.62 3.30
CA ASN A 231 4.67 10.32 2.92
C ASN A 231 4.35 11.54 2.03
N SER A 232 5.26 12.51 2.06
CA SER A 232 5.10 13.75 1.31
C SER A 232 5.13 13.48 -0.18
N PHE A 233 4.18 14.06 -0.91
CA PHE A 233 4.13 14.01 -2.37
C PHE A 233 4.92 15.18 -2.95
N VAL A 234 5.82 14.88 -3.89
CA VAL A 234 6.60 15.85 -4.64
C VAL A 234 6.38 15.60 -6.12
N ASN A 235 5.96 16.64 -6.84
CA ASN A 235 5.61 16.56 -8.26
C ASN A 235 4.62 15.43 -8.57
N GLY A 236 3.60 15.27 -7.73
CA GLY A 236 2.53 14.30 -7.90
C GLY A 236 2.87 12.87 -7.48
N LYS A 237 4.07 12.64 -6.92
CA LYS A 237 4.58 11.30 -6.60
C LYS A 237 5.12 11.23 -5.17
N SER A 238 4.97 10.08 -4.53
CA SER A 238 5.63 9.72 -3.27
C SER A 238 6.25 8.34 -3.43
N VAL A 239 7.34 8.03 -2.73
CA VAL A 239 8.02 6.73 -2.81
C VAL A 239 8.30 6.21 -1.40
N PHE A 240 8.11 4.90 -1.20
CA PHE A 240 8.46 4.23 0.05
C PHE A 240 8.75 2.74 -0.18
N GLN A 241 9.46 2.11 0.75
CA GLN A 241 9.75 0.69 0.73
C GLN A 241 8.73 -0.09 1.57
N GLN A 242 8.34 -1.28 1.09
CA GLN A 242 7.45 -2.19 1.80
C GLN A 242 7.83 -3.64 1.52
N SER A 243 7.45 -4.58 2.39
CA SER A 243 7.63 -6.02 2.16
C SER A 243 6.33 -6.72 1.69
N VAL A 244 6.46 -7.58 0.67
CA VAL A 244 5.36 -8.35 0.07
C VAL A 244 5.66 -9.86 0.08
N GLY A 245 4.60 -10.68 -0.02
CA GLY A 245 4.71 -12.14 0.02
C GLY A 245 5.08 -12.72 1.39
N GLU A 246 5.12 -14.06 1.45
CA GLU A 246 5.47 -14.82 2.66
C GLU A 246 6.94 -14.63 3.06
N GLU A 247 7.83 -14.51 2.07
CA GLU A 247 9.26 -14.29 2.28
C GLU A 247 9.59 -12.84 2.69
N ASN A 248 8.59 -11.95 2.75
CA ASN A 248 8.76 -10.53 3.02
C ASN A 248 9.80 -9.87 2.10
N THR A 249 9.71 -10.15 0.80
CA THR A 249 10.56 -9.53 -0.22
C THR A 249 10.31 -8.02 -0.21
N ASP A 250 11.38 -7.25 -0.06
CA ASP A 250 11.33 -5.79 -0.12
C ASP A 250 11.05 -5.31 -1.55
N ILE A 251 10.13 -4.36 -1.69
CA ILE A 251 9.78 -3.69 -2.93
C ILE A 251 9.72 -2.18 -2.69
N ILE A 252 10.18 -1.41 -3.67
CA ILE A 252 10.02 0.05 -3.68
C ILE A 252 8.74 0.40 -4.44
N LEU A 253 7.83 1.08 -3.76
CA LEU A 253 6.52 1.45 -4.27
C LEU A 253 6.46 2.95 -4.55
N ARG A 254 6.00 3.29 -5.75
CA ARG A 254 5.65 4.64 -6.14
C ARG A 254 4.15 4.86 -5.95
N GLN A 255 3.81 5.96 -5.30
CA GLN A 255 2.45 6.40 -5.03
C GLN A 255 2.08 7.59 -5.92
N LYS A 256 0.81 7.64 -6.35
CA LYS A 256 0.21 8.79 -7.03
C LYS A 256 -1.24 8.97 -6.57
N ILE A 257 -1.75 10.19 -6.62
CA ILE A 257 -3.17 10.47 -6.38
C ILE A 257 -3.97 10.10 -7.64
N GLU A 258 -5.07 9.35 -7.49
CA GLU A 258 -5.88 8.87 -8.61
C GLU A 258 -6.53 10.03 -9.38
N ASN A 259 -7.14 10.98 -8.67
CA ASN A 259 -7.81 12.14 -9.24
C ASN A 259 -7.69 13.33 -8.27
N PRO A 260 -7.31 14.54 -8.72
CA PRO A 260 -7.25 15.73 -7.87
C PRO A 260 -8.63 16.25 -7.38
N GLU A 261 -9.74 15.78 -7.93
CA GLU A 261 -11.12 16.17 -7.58
C GLU A 261 -11.66 15.46 -6.33
N TYR A 262 -10.83 15.27 -5.30
CA TYR A 262 -11.28 14.71 -4.03
C TYR A 262 -11.76 15.78 -3.04
N ASP A 263 -12.69 15.38 -2.18
CA ASP A 263 -13.19 16.18 -1.06
C ASP A 263 -12.98 15.44 0.28
N ASN A 264 -13.84 14.49 0.62
CA ASN A 264 -13.78 13.77 1.90
C ASN A 264 -12.87 12.54 1.89
N GLU A 265 -12.62 11.98 0.71
CA GLU A 265 -11.86 10.74 0.52
C GLU A 265 -10.84 10.93 -0.59
N ILE A 266 -9.58 10.61 -0.30
CA ILE A 266 -8.49 10.62 -1.27
C ILE A 266 -8.11 9.19 -1.63
N VAL A 267 -7.90 8.95 -2.91
CA VAL A 267 -7.47 7.66 -3.45
C VAL A 267 -6.02 7.74 -3.88
N ILE A 268 -5.21 6.84 -3.32
CA ILE A 268 -3.79 6.70 -3.62
C ILE A 268 -3.60 5.38 -4.37
N LEU A 269 -3.00 5.46 -5.55
CA LEU A 269 -2.58 4.31 -6.34
C LEU A 269 -1.11 4.03 -6.09
N GLN A 270 -0.76 2.75 -6.04
CA GLN A 270 0.59 2.25 -5.83
C GLN A 270 0.96 1.28 -6.94
N ASP A 271 2.12 1.52 -7.53
CA ASP A 271 2.76 0.65 -8.52
C ASP A 271 4.24 0.50 -8.13
N PRO A 272 4.89 -0.61 -8.50
CA PRO A 272 6.32 -0.75 -8.27
C PRO A 272 7.09 0.36 -9.01
N GLU A 273 8.15 0.86 -8.40
CA GLU A 273 9.03 1.85 -9.06
C GLU A 273 9.77 1.21 -10.23
N ASP A 274 10.30 0.01 -10.01
CA ASP A 274 10.97 -0.81 -11.03
C ASP A 274 10.09 -1.98 -11.45
N HIS A 275 10.03 -2.22 -12.76
CA HIS A 275 9.36 -3.40 -13.32
C HIS A 275 10.32 -4.59 -13.29
N GLU A 276 10.40 -5.27 -12.15
CA GLU A 276 11.02 -6.59 -12.09
C GLU A 276 10.17 -7.61 -12.85
N ARG A 277 10.79 -8.43 -13.71
CA ARG A 277 10.06 -9.39 -14.57
C ARG A 277 9.26 -10.42 -13.78
N ASP A 278 9.69 -10.70 -12.56
CA ASP A 278 9.19 -11.79 -11.72
C ASP A 278 8.22 -11.31 -10.63
N MET A 279 7.97 -10.00 -10.54
CA MET A 279 7.06 -9.40 -9.56
C MET A 279 6.10 -8.40 -10.21
N ALA A 280 4.80 -8.58 -9.98
CA ALA A 280 3.80 -7.56 -10.27
C ALA A 280 3.15 -7.11 -8.96
N PHE A 281 2.90 -5.82 -8.83
CA PHE A 281 2.22 -5.22 -7.68
C PHE A 281 1.28 -4.12 -8.15
N SER A 282 0.11 -4.03 -7.53
CA SER A 282 -0.81 -2.92 -7.66
C SER A 282 -1.54 -2.71 -6.34
N GLY A 283 -1.57 -1.48 -5.85
CA GLY A 283 -2.24 -1.12 -4.61
C GLY A 283 -3.18 0.06 -4.80
N LYS A 284 -4.33 0.02 -4.14
CA LYS A 284 -5.30 1.12 -4.06
C LYS A 284 -5.66 1.36 -2.61
N TYR A 285 -5.43 2.57 -2.13
CA TYR A 285 -5.75 2.99 -0.78
C TYR A 285 -6.77 4.12 -0.83
N THR A 286 -7.86 4.00 -0.07
CA THR A 286 -8.82 5.09 0.15
C THR A 286 -8.66 5.59 1.57
N LEU A 287 -8.32 6.86 1.74
CA LEU A 287 -8.13 7.51 3.04
C LEU A 287 -9.14 8.64 3.23
N TYR A 288 -9.54 8.88 4.47
CA TYR A 288 -10.25 10.11 4.82
C TYR A 288 -9.30 11.30 4.75
N THR A 289 -9.68 12.37 4.03
CA THR A 289 -8.81 13.53 3.83
C THR A 289 -8.52 14.29 5.13
N LYS A 290 -9.51 14.36 6.03
CA LYS A 290 -9.40 15.10 7.30
C LYS A 290 -8.48 14.45 8.32
N THR A 291 -8.42 13.12 8.37
CA THR A 291 -7.69 12.37 9.40
C THR A 291 -6.52 11.56 8.84
N GLY A 292 -6.49 11.33 7.53
CA GLY A 292 -5.60 10.40 6.84
C GLY A 292 -5.73 8.95 7.29
N LEU A 293 -6.83 8.59 7.95
CA LEU A 293 -7.09 7.21 8.34
C LEU A 293 -7.62 6.42 7.15
N ILE A 294 -7.23 5.16 7.10
CA ILE A 294 -7.55 4.29 5.98
C ILE A 294 -9.00 3.83 6.11
N LYS A 295 -9.77 4.02 5.04
CA LYS A 295 -11.11 3.49 4.91
C LYS A 295 -11.08 2.13 4.21
N ASN A 296 -10.37 2.04 3.08
CA ASN A 296 -10.26 0.81 2.29
C ASN A 296 -8.84 0.61 1.77
N ILE A 297 -8.47 -0.66 1.58
CA ILE A 297 -7.24 -1.09 0.91
C ILE A 297 -7.60 -2.21 -0.06
N ASP A 298 -7.12 -2.13 -1.29
CA ASP A 298 -7.10 -3.22 -2.25
C ASP A 298 -5.67 -3.43 -2.75
N LEU A 299 -5.06 -4.56 -2.43
CA LEU A 299 -3.74 -4.94 -2.90
C LEU A 299 -3.81 -6.18 -3.77
N TYR A 300 -3.03 -6.14 -4.83
CA TYR A 300 -2.75 -7.26 -5.71
C TYR A 300 -1.25 -7.38 -5.84
N TYR A 301 -0.73 -8.59 -5.66
CA TYR A 301 0.63 -8.88 -6.08
C TYR A 301 0.77 -10.29 -6.60
N LYS A 302 1.76 -10.46 -7.45
CA LYS A 302 2.12 -11.73 -8.06
C LYS A 302 3.63 -11.88 -8.04
N ILE A 303 4.10 -12.99 -7.47
CA ILE A 303 5.52 -13.32 -7.39
C ILE A 303 5.71 -14.64 -8.14
N SER A 304 6.65 -14.66 -9.08
CA SER A 304 7.01 -15.83 -9.89
C SER A 304 8.45 -16.22 -9.61
N GLN A 305 8.68 -17.31 -8.89
CA GLN A 305 10.02 -17.75 -8.53
C GLN A 305 10.14 -19.27 -8.64
N PHE A 306 11.26 -19.75 -9.21
CA PHE A 306 11.59 -21.18 -9.30
C PHE A 306 10.47 -22.07 -9.88
N GLY A 307 9.68 -21.55 -10.83
CA GLY A 307 8.56 -22.27 -11.45
C GLY A 307 7.23 -22.22 -10.67
N PHE A 308 7.22 -21.58 -9.49
CA PHE A 308 6.02 -21.33 -8.70
C PHE A 308 5.51 -19.91 -8.97
N LYS A 309 4.19 -19.78 -9.10
CA LYS A 309 3.51 -18.49 -9.16
C LYS A 309 2.60 -18.37 -7.95
N ASN A 310 2.88 -17.41 -7.09
CA ASN A 310 1.98 -17.03 -6.01
C ASN A 310 1.29 -15.72 -6.39
N THR A 311 -0.04 -15.73 -6.39
CA THR A 311 -0.86 -14.53 -6.60
C THR A 311 -1.67 -14.28 -5.35
N SER A 312 -1.56 -13.09 -4.79
CA SER A 312 -2.25 -12.71 -3.57
C SER A 312 -3.14 -11.50 -3.80
N PHE A 313 -4.33 -11.55 -3.21
CA PHE A 313 -5.28 -10.46 -3.16
C PHE A 313 -5.58 -10.16 -1.70
N PHE A 314 -5.39 -8.91 -1.30
CA PHE A 314 -5.63 -8.49 0.07
C PHE A 314 -6.53 -7.26 0.07
N THR A 315 -7.71 -7.40 0.68
CA THR A 315 -8.69 -6.32 0.77
C THR A 315 -9.01 -6.03 2.24
N ILE A 316 -9.06 -4.75 2.57
CA ILE A 316 -9.60 -4.21 3.82
C ILE A 316 -10.77 -3.30 3.49
N THR A 317 -11.90 -3.49 4.17
CA THR A 317 -13.07 -2.62 4.03
C THR A 317 -13.58 -2.20 5.40
N GLU A 318 -13.70 -0.90 5.65
CA GLU A 318 -14.32 -0.38 6.87
C GLU A 318 -15.78 -0.83 6.95
N LEU A 319 -16.17 -1.41 8.09
CA LEU A 319 -17.54 -1.76 8.40
C LEU A 319 -18.23 -0.56 9.04
N SER A 320 -19.43 -0.26 8.54
CA SER A 320 -20.29 0.87 8.95
C SER A 320 -20.66 0.86 10.42
#